data_AF-X1VYZ6-F1
#
_entry.id   AF-X1VYZ6-F1
#
_cell.length_a   1.000
_cell.length_b   1.000
_cell.length_c   1.000
_cell.angle_alpha   90.00
_cell.angle_beta   90.00
_cell.angle_gamma   90.00
#
_symmetry.space_group_name_H-M   'P 1'
#
loop_
_entity.id
_entity.type
_entity.pdbx_description
1 polymer ?
#
loop_
_entity_poly.entity_id
_entity_poly.type
_entity_poly.pdbx_seq_one_letter_code
_entity_poly.pdbx_strand_id
1 'polypeptide(L)'
;DLTDQLITVNRRLLEFADIRAIYYRENKDDIWLNTQLDKLGLDETTREDLKKIMPFYPGVGDLVRFAVREVYYPDYVSKYGLEDEYPAEYEEAARKAGLPPEQAKNYWKAHWVLPSILQGYEMLHRGVIGSEELGDLFKAVDIMPYWRERLEKISYRTFTRVDVRRMYRDNILDEAGVLRAYKDLGYDDEKALAMTEFTLAFYTADEKDLTRANI
;
A
#
# COMPACT_ATOMS: atom_id res chain seq x y z
N ASP A 1 -36.32 -29.27 46.97
CA ASP A 1 -35.84 -30.63 46.66
C ASP A 1 -36.01 -31.01 45.18
N LEU A 2 -37.20 -31.30 44.63
CA LEU A 2 -37.34 -31.52 43.16
C LEU A 2 -37.38 -30.21 42.34
N THR A 3 -37.95 -29.16 42.93
CA THR A 3 -38.04 -27.82 42.36
C THR A 3 -36.67 -27.15 42.17
N ASP A 4 -35.74 -27.34 43.13
CA ASP A 4 -34.39 -26.77 43.05
C ASP A 4 -33.53 -27.46 41.98
N GLN A 5 -33.75 -28.77 41.79
CA GLN A 5 -33.14 -29.53 40.69
C GLN A 5 -33.70 -29.05 39.34
N LEU A 6 -35.01 -28.84 39.22
CA LEU A 6 -35.64 -28.28 38.02
C LEU A 6 -35.21 -26.84 37.71
N ILE A 7 -35.01 -26.00 38.73
CA ILE A 7 -34.48 -24.63 38.57
C ILE A 7 -33.01 -24.67 38.13
N THR A 8 -32.21 -25.59 38.68
CA THR A 8 -30.81 -25.77 38.29
C THR A 8 -30.69 -26.25 36.84
N VAL A 9 -31.56 -27.17 36.40
CA VAL A 9 -31.64 -27.65 35.01
C VAL A 9 -32.17 -26.57 34.05
N ASN A 10 -33.03 -25.65 34.51
CA ASN A 10 -33.57 -24.56 33.71
C ASN A 10 -32.72 -23.27 33.73
N ARG A 11 -31.55 -23.25 34.40
CA ARG A 11 -30.66 -22.10 34.32
C ARG A 11 -30.09 -21.99 32.91
N ARG A 12 -30.39 -20.87 32.25
CA ARG A 12 -29.77 -20.54 30.97
C ARG A 12 -28.25 -20.43 31.16
N LEU A 13 -27.52 -21.29 30.47
CA LEU A 13 -26.07 -21.22 30.39
C LEU A 13 -25.65 -20.10 29.45
N LEU A 14 -24.44 -19.60 29.65
CA LEU A 14 -23.82 -18.66 28.70
C LEU A 14 -23.58 -19.38 27.38
N GLU A 15 -23.82 -18.70 26.26
CA GLU A 15 -23.46 -19.22 24.95
C GLU A 15 -21.94 -19.08 24.73
N PHE A 16 -21.37 -19.87 23.81
CA PHE A 16 -19.93 -19.83 23.54
C PHE A 16 -19.44 -18.42 23.17
N ALA A 17 -20.25 -17.65 22.43
CA ALA A 17 -19.94 -16.28 22.08
C ALA A 17 -19.80 -15.36 23.31
N ASP A 18 -20.68 -15.51 24.30
CA ASP A 18 -20.63 -14.75 25.55
C ASP A 18 -19.42 -15.16 26.40
N ILE A 19 -19.15 -16.47 26.50
CA ILE A 19 -17.99 -17.01 27.21
C ILE A 19 -16.71 -16.44 26.61
N ARG A 20 -16.56 -16.48 25.28
CA ARG A 20 -15.41 -15.93 24.55
C ARG A 20 -15.28 -14.42 24.78
N ALA A 21 -16.37 -13.67 24.70
CA ALA A 21 -16.34 -12.23 24.90
C ALA A 21 -15.92 -11.86 26.34
N ILE A 22 -16.47 -12.52 27.35
CA ILE A 22 -16.10 -12.31 28.75
C ILE A 22 -14.65 -12.70 28.98
N TYR A 23 -14.21 -13.85 28.45
CA TYR A 23 -12.83 -14.33 28.58
C TYR A 23 -11.81 -13.26 28.19
N TYR A 24 -11.96 -12.68 27.00
CA TYR A 24 -11.04 -11.65 26.51
C TYR A 24 -11.24 -10.29 27.18
N ARG A 25 -12.48 -9.80 27.26
CA ARG A 25 -12.78 -8.44 27.75
C ARG A 25 -12.45 -8.27 29.24
N GLU A 26 -12.74 -9.30 30.04
CA GLU A 26 -12.53 -9.31 31.49
C GLU A 26 -11.21 -9.99 31.90
N ASN A 27 -10.36 -10.36 30.92
CA ASN A 27 -9.07 -11.02 31.14
C ASN A 27 -9.17 -12.22 32.10
N LYS A 28 -10.12 -13.13 31.83
CA LYS A 28 -10.31 -14.34 32.65
C LYS A 28 -9.18 -15.34 32.40
N ASP A 29 -8.99 -16.24 33.35
CA ASP A 29 -8.02 -17.33 33.25
C ASP A 29 -8.61 -18.61 32.65
N ASP A 30 -7.73 -19.56 32.36
CA ASP A 30 -8.09 -20.87 31.81
C ASP A 30 -8.95 -21.71 32.76
N ILE A 31 -8.85 -21.48 34.07
CA ILE A 31 -9.67 -22.15 35.08
C ILE A 31 -11.13 -21.73 34.92
N TRP A 32 -11.39 -20.43 34.83
CA TRP A 32 -12.71 -19.89 34.57
C TRP A 32 -13.26 -20.38 33.22
N LEU A 33 -12.43 -20.35 32.17
CA LEU A 33 -12.82 -20.80 30.83
C LEU A 33 -13.22 -22.27 30.81
N ASN A 34 -12.36 -23.15 31.35
CA ASN A 34 -12.64 -24.58 31.45
C ASN A 34 -13.93 -24.85 32.24
N THR A 35 -14.16 -24.11 33.32
CA THR A 35 -15.39 -24.22 34.11
C THR A 35 -16.64 -23.85 33.29
N GLN A 36 -16.59 -22.83 32.42
CA GLN A 36 -17.74 -22.49 31.59
C GLN A 36 -17.93 -23.47 30.44
N LEU A 37 -16.85 -23.92 29.80
CA LEU A 37 -16.92 -24.88 28.71
C LEU A 37 -17.38 -26.28 29.18
N ASP A 38 -17.01 -26.68 30.41
CA ASP A 38 -17.47 -27.93 31.02
C ASP A 38 -18.99 -27.92 31.28
N LYS A 39 -19.55 -26.78 31.69
CA LYS A 39 -21.01 -26.62 31.82
C LYS A 39 -21.75 -26.81 30.49
N LEU A 40 -21.09 -26.59 29.35
CA LEU A 40 -21.65 -26.86 28.02
C LEU A 40 -21.61 -28.35 27.63
N GLY A 41 -21.07 -29.22 28.50
CA GLY A 41 -20.97 -30.67 28.26
C GLY A 41 -19.88 -31.07 27.28
N LEU A 42 -18.89 -30.19 27.03
CA LEU A 42 -17.76 -30.46 26.14
C LEU A 42 -16.72 -31.31 26.85
N ASP A 43 -16.21 -32.37 26.21
CA ASP A 43 -15.09 -33.15 26.74
C ASP A 43 -13.77 -32.36 26.74
N GLU A 44 -12.76 -32.89 27.45
CA GLU A 44 -11.46 -32.24 27.60
C GLU A 44 -10.77 -31.96 26.27
N THR A 45 -10.76 -32.93 25.35
CA THR A 45 -10.16 -32.79 24.02
C THR A 45 -10.79 -31.63 23.25
N THR A 46 -12.12 -31.56 23.25
CA THR A 46 -12.89 -30.52 22.55
C THR A 46 -12.65 -29.15 23.17
N ARG A 47 -12.53 -29.04 24.49
CA ARG A 47 -12.20 -27.78 25.16
C ARG A 47 -10.82 -27.28 24.77
N GLU A 48 -9.83 -28.17 24.74
CA GLU A 48 -8.47 -27.82 24.34
C GLU A 48 -8.38 -27.42 22.86
N ASP A 49 -9.14 -28.05 21.97
CA ASP A 49 -9.23 -27.62 20.57
C ASP A 49 -9.93 -26.27 20.40
N LEU A 50 -11.00 -26.01 21.17
CA LEU A 50 -11.66 -24.70 21.18
C LEU A 50 -10.71 -23.59 21.64
N LYS A 51 -9.89 -23.82 22.68
CA LYS A 51 -8.89 -22.84 23.12
C LYS A 51 -7.91 -22.45 22.03
N LYS A 52 -7.49 -23.39 21.18
CA LYS A 52 -6.58 -23.12 20.06
C LYS A 52 -7.19 -22.22 18.99
N ILE A 53 -8.50 -22.33 18.75
CA ILE A 53 -9.20 -21.58 17.69
C ILE A 53 -9.95 -20.34 18.21
N MET A 54 -10.04 -20.17 19.53
CA MET A 54 -10.74 -19.05 20.15
C MET A 54 -10.06 -17.69 19.90
N PRO A 55 -8.72 -17.56 19.86
CA PRO A 55 -8.06 -16.33 19.43
C PRO A 55 -8.49 -15.96 18.01
N PHE A 56 -8.73 -14.67 17.79
CA PHE A 56 -9.02 -14.18 16.46
C PHE A 56 -7.80 -14.43 15.56
N TYR A 57 -8.07 -14.97 14.38
CA TYR A 57 -7.06 -15.14 13.34
C TYR A 57 -7.45 -14.31 12.11
N PRO A 58 -6.53 -13.50 11.55
CA PRO A 58 -6.80 -12.69 10.38
C PRO A 58 -7.35 -13.51 9.20
N GLY A 59 -8.30 -12.93 8.47
CA GLY A 59 -8.84 -13.56 7.27
C GLY A 59 -7.81 -13.58 6.14
N VAL A 60 -8.08 -14.37 5.09
CA VAL A 60 -7.18 -14.49 3.93
C VAL A 60 -6.85 -13.12 3.31
N GLY A 61 -7.82 -12.20 3.22
CA GLY A 61 -7.60 -10.85 2.70
C GLY A 61 -6.61 -10.04 3.54
N ASP A 62 -6.65 -10.17 4.86
CA ASP A 62 -5.69 -9.51 5.75
C ASP A 62 -4.30 -10.12 5.62
N LEU A 63 -4.21 -11.45 5.52
CA LEU A 63 -2.93 -12.14 5.32
C LEU A 63 -2.26 -11.72 4.00
N VAL A 64 -3.05 -11.53 2.94
CA VAL A 64 -2.56 -10.96 1.67
C VAL A 64 -2.12 -9.51 1.86
N ARG A 65 -2.90 -8.69 2.55
CA ARG A 65 -2.52 -7.30 2.86
C ARG A 65 -1.20 -7.24 3.64
N PHE A 66 -1.00 -8.12 4.61
CA PHE A 66 0.24 -8.20 5.39
C PHE A 66 1.44 -8.56 4.52
N ALA A 67 1.26 -9.51 3.60
CA ALA A 67 2.31 -9.87 2.64
C ALA A 67 2.66 -8.70 1.71
N VAL A 68 1.65 -8.03 1.15
CA VAL A 68 1.81 -6.89 0.23
C VAL A 68 2.42 -5.67 0.93
N ARG A 69 2.08 -5.44 2.20
CA ARG A 69 2.65 -4.36 3.04
C ARG A 69 3.95 -4.75 3.74
N GLU A 70 4.59 -5.83 3.28
CA GLU A 70 5.92 -6.22 3.72
C GLU A 70 6.06 -6.50 5.23
N VAL A 71 4.94 -6.82 5.90
CA VAL A 71 4.86 -7.04 7.35
C VAL A 71 5.77 -8.17 7.83
N TYR A 72 6.02 -9.16 6.96
CA TYR A 72 6.80 -10.36 7.27
C TYR A 72 8.31 -10.23 7.03
N TYR A 73 8.79 -9.06 6.58
CA TYR A 73 10.20 -8.83 6.25
C TYR A 73 10.83 -7.87 7.26
N PRO A 74 11.59 -8.36 8.26
CA PRO A 74 12.12 -7.53 9.35
C PRO A 74 12.97 -6.34 8.89
N ASP A 75 13.78 -6.54 7.84
CA ASP A 75 14.62 -5.47 7.29
C ASP A 75 13.77 -4.34 6.69
N TYR A 76 12.65 -4.68 6.06
CA TYR A 76 11.71 -3.69 5.50
C TYR A 76 10.95 -2.97 6.61
N VAL A 77 10.45 -3.74 7.60
CA VAL A 77 9.78 -3.20 8.78
C VAL A 77 10.67 -2.19 9.49
N SER A 78 11.95 -2.50 9.67
CA SER A 78 12.94 -1.63 10.31
C SER A 78 13.29 -0.41 9.45
N LYS A 79 13.57 -0.61 8.15
CA LYS A 79 13.90 0.49 7.21
C LYS A 79 12.81 1.55 7.14
N TYR A 80 11.54 1.13 7.17
CA TYR A 80 10.38 2.00 6.97
C TYR A 80 9.58 2.28 8.24
N GLY A 81 10.04 1.83 9.41
CA GLY A 81 9.37 2.12 10.68
C GLY A 81 7.94 1.58 10.76
N LEU A 82 7.65 0.41 10.18
CA LEU A 82 6.25 -0.07 10.10
C LEU A 82 5.64 -0.37 11.49
N GLU A 83 6.48 -0.65 12.49
CA GLU A 83 6.07 -0.84 13.89
C GLU A 83 6.07 0.46 14.71
N ASP A 84 6.47 1.59 14.12
CA ASP A 84 6.58 2.84 14.84
C ASP A 84 5.19 3.31 15.32
N GLU A 85 5.21 4.11 16.41
CA GLU A 85 4.00 4.66 17.03
C GLU A 85 2.99 3.61 17.54
N TYR A 86 3.39 2.34 17.72
CA TYR A 86 2.53 1.27 18.23
C TYR A 86 2.08 1.53 19.69
N PRO A 87 0.80 1.85 19.93
CA PRO A 87 0.35 2.29 21.25
C PRO A 87 -0.09 1.10 22.12
N ALA A 88 0.24 1.14 23.41
CA ALA A 88 -0.15 0.12 24.38
C ALA A 88 -1.69 0.03 24.53
N GLU A 89 -2.39 1.14 24.35
CA GLU A 89 -3.85 1.21 24.36
C GLU A 89 -4.48 0.42 23.21
N TYR A 90 -3.84 0.43 22.03
CA TYR A 90 -4.29 -0.38 20.91
C TYR A 90 -4.10 -1.87 21.19
N GLU A 91 -2.94 -2.27 21.72
CA GLU A 91 -2.69 -3.67 22.09
C GLU A 91 -3.72 -4.18 23.11
N GLU A 92 -4.01 -3.39 24.14
CA GLU A 92 -5.00 -3.76 25.15
C GLU A 92 -6.43 -3.83 24.58
N ALA A 93 -6.80 -2.90 23.70
CA ALA A 93 -8.10 -2.95 23.01
C ALA A 93 -8.20 -4.15 22.06
N ALA A 94 -7.12 -4.47 21.33
CA ALA A 94 -7.01 -5.63 20.46
C ALA A 94 -7.16 -6.94 21.25
N ARG A 95 -6.45 -7.06 22.38
CA ARG A 95 -6.57 -8.21 23.29
C ARG A 95 -7.99 -8.43 23.76
N LYS A 96 -8.71 -7.36 24.14
CA LYS A 96 -10.13 -7.42 24.53
C LYS A 96 -11.07 -7.84 23.38
N ALA A 97 -10.69 -7.58 22.13
CA ALA A 97 -11.39 -8.09 20.95
C ALA A 97 -11.05 -9.57 20.62
N GLY A 98 -10.08 -10.15 21.35
CA GLY A 98 -9.55 -11.49 21.12
C GLY A 98 -8.46 -11.56 20.05
N LEU A 99 -7.95 -10.42 19.59
CA LEU A 99 -6.82 -10.34 18.66
C LEU A 99 -5.50 -10.53 19.43
N PRO A 100 -4.72 -11.58 19.16
CA PRO A 100 -3.47 -11.81 19.88
C PRO A 100 -2.42 -10.73 19.55
N PRO A 101 -1.46 -10.44 20.45
CA PRO A 101 -0.49 -9.36 20.30
C PRO A 101 0.27 -9.38 18.96
N GLU A 102 0.70 -10.56 18.52
CA GLU A 102 1.39 -10.72 17.23
C GLU A 102 0.54 -10.27 16.04
N GLN A 103 -0.76 -10.57 16.07
CA GLN A 103 -1.65 -10.16 14.98
C GLN A 103 -2.02 -8.69 15.08
N ALA A 104 -2.15 -8.13 16.29
CA ALA A 104 -2.30 -6.69 16.50
C ALA A 104 -1.13 -5.93 15.87
N LYS A 105 0.11 -6.37 16.11
CA LYS A 105 1.30 -5.79 15.47
C LYS A 105 1.27 -5.93 13.94
N ASN A 106 0.80 -7.04 13.39
CA ASN A 106 0.70 -7.20 11.93
C ASN A 106 -0.32 -6.23 11.31
N TYR A 107 -1.49 -6.07 11.93
CA TYR A 107 -2.46 -5.06 11.51
C TYR A 107 -1.88 -3.65 11.60
N TRP A 108 -1.13 -3.35 12.67
CA TRP A 108 -0.42 -2.09 12.80
C TRP A 108 0.59 -1.90 11.67
N LYS A 109 1.50 -2.85 11.43
CA LYS A 109 2.48 -2.72 10.33
C LYS A 109 1.83 -2.48 8.96
N ALA A 110 0.62 -2.98 8.73
CA ALA A 110 -0.12 -2.80 7.48
C ALA A 110 -1.08 -1.59 7.45
N HIS A 111 -1.21 -0.81 8.52
CA HIS A 111 -2.26 0.21 8.67
C HIS A 111 -2.00 1.50 7.89
N TRP A 112 -0.73 1.80 7.61
CA TRP A 112 -0.26 3.09 7.08
C TRP A 112 -0.91 3.50 5.77
N VAL A 113 -1.23 4.80 5.67
CA VAL A 113 -1.56 5.48 4.42
C VAL A 113 -0.23 5.93 3.78
N LEU A 114 0.09 5.37 2.63
CA LEU A 114 1.35 5.64 1.94
C LEU A 114 1.24 6.86 1.02
N PRO A 115 2.37 7.52 0.70
CA PRO A 115 2.40 8.54 -0.34
C PRO A 115 1.84 8.02 -1.67
N SER A 116 1.17 8.91 -2.39
CA SER A 116 0.77 8.63 -3.77
C SER A 116 1.99 8.55 -4.70
N ILE A 117 1.81 7.94 -5.86
CA ILE A 117 2.86 7.85 -6.89
C ILE A 117 3.33 9.23 -7.35
N LEU A 118 2.43 10.20 -7.45
CA LEU A 118 2.79 11.58 -7.82
C LEU A 118 3.65 12.24 -6.74
N GLN A 119 3.37 11.99 -5.46
CA GLN A 119 4.24 12.43 -4.37
C GLN A 119 5.59 11.71 -4.43
N GLY A 120 5.61 10.41 -4.77
CA GLY A 120 6.83 9.66 -5.03
C GLY A 120 7.71 10.30 -6.11
N TYR A 121 7.11 10.68 -7.25
CA TYR A 121 7.83 11.39 -8.32
C TYR A 121 8.33 12.76 -7.87
N GLU A 122 7.55 13.50 -7.10
CA GLU A 122 7.99 14.78 -6.57
C GLU A 122 9.19 14.64 -5.62
N MET A 123 9.17 13.64 -4.75
CA MET A 123 10.31 13.32 -3.88
C MET A 123 11.55 12.92 -4.70
N LEU A 124 11.37 12.10 -5.75
CA LEU A 124 12.45 11.72 -6.66
C LEU A 124 13.07 12.95 -7.36
N HIS A 125 12.25 13.80 -7.96
CA HIS A 125 12.75 14.98 -8.69
C HIS A 125 13.40 16.03 -7.79
N ARG A 126 13.03 16.07 -6.52
CA ARG A 126 13.64 16.94 -5.51
C ARG A 126 14.90 16.34 -4.88
N GLY A 127 15.27 15.11 -5.27
CA GLY A 127 16.42 14.39 -4.70
C GLY A 127 16.24 14.00 -3.24
N VAL A 128 14.98 13.94 -2.76
CA VAL A 128 14.65 13.51 -1.40
C VAL A 128 14.74 11.99 -1.27
N ILE A 129 14.41 11.28 -2.36
CA ILE A 129 14.55 9.83 -2.48
C ILE A 129 15.23 9.46 -3.80
N GLY A 130 15.81 8.27 -3.87
CA GLY A 130 16.32 7.66 -5.10
C GLY A 130 15.34 6.71 -5.79
N SER A 131 15.77 6.15 -6.93
CA SER A 131 15.01 5.13 -7.68
C SER A 131 14.69 3.88 -6.86
N GLU A 132 15.60 3.45 -5.97
CA GLU A 132 15.39 2.28 -5.11
C GLU A 132 14.18 2.50 -4.17
N GLU A 133 14.15 3.63 -3.48
CA GLU A 133 13.06 3.99 -2.56
C GLU A 133 11.74 4.24 -3.30
N LEU A 134 11.79 4.79 -4.52
CA LEU A 134 10.60 4.87 -5.37
C LEU A 134 10.08 3.47 -5.76
N GLY A 135 10.99 2.53 -6.04
CA GLY A 135 10.67 1.12 -6.28
C GLY A 135 10.04 0.43 -5.08
N ASP A 136 10.55 0.71 -3.88
CA ASP A 136 9.98 0.23 -2.61
C ASP A 136 8.58 0.80 -2.38
N LEU A 137 8.34 2.08 -2.69
CA LEU A 137 7.00 2.68 -2.64
C LEU A 137 6.04 1.99 -3.60
N PHE A 138 6.46 1.73 -4.86
CA PHE A 138 5.64 0.98 -5.81
C PHE A 138 5.27 -0.41 -5.31
N LYS A 139 6.20 -1.08 -4.62
CA LYS A 139 5.94 -2.38 -4.01
C LYS A 139 4.87 -2.27 -2.92
N ALA A 140 5.05 -1.35 -1.96
CA ALA A 140 4.17 -1.22 -0.81
C ALA A 140 2.76 -0.71 -1.15
N VAL A 141 2.60 0.05 -2.24
CA VAL A 141 1.26 0.44 -2.76
C VAL A 141 0.64 -0.61 -3.69
N ASP A 142 1.24 -1.80 -3.78
CA ASP A 142 0.75 -2.95 -4.55
C ASP A 142 0.72 -2.76 -6.08
N ILE A 143 1.69 -2.04 -6.64
CA ILE A 143 1.85 -1.96 -8.09
C ILE A 143 2.49 -3.25 -8.58
N MET A 144 1.87 -3.90 -9.58
CA MET A 144 2.42 -5.12 -10.17
C MET A 144 3.85 -4.89 -10.71
N PRO A 145 4.79 -5.83 -10.53
CA PRO A 145 6.18 -5.69 -10.99
C PRO A 145 6.32 -5.25 -12.46
N TYR A 146 5.43 -5.73 -13.34
CA TYR A 146 5.41 -5.34 -14.75
C TYR A 146 5.27 -3.83 -14.98
N TRP A 147 4.52 -3.12 -14.14
CA TRP A 147 4.27 -1.68 -14.31
C TRP A 147 5.33 -0.79 -13.67
N ARG A 148 6.10 -1.30 -12.70
CA ARG A 148 7.04 -0.49 -11.90
C ARG A 148 8.08 0.22 -12.75
N GLU A 149 8.79 -0.53 -13.58
CA GLU A 149 9.82 0.03 -14.48
C GLU A 149 9.22 1.01 -15.51
N ARG A 150 7.98 0.75 -15.97
CA ARG A 150 7.28 1.62 -16.93
C ARG A 150 6.88 2.94 -16.30
N LEU A 151 6.37 2.89 -15.07
CA LEU A 151 6.03 4.06 -14.27
C LEU A 151 7.27 4.86 -13.89
N GLU A 152 8.38 4.20 -13.58
CA GLU A 152 9.65 4.88 -13.30
C GLU A 152 10.15 5.65 -14.53
N LYS A 153 10.11 5.04 -15.72
CA LYS A 153 10.56 5.67 -16.97
C LYS A 153 9.81 6.95 -17.33
N ILE A 154 8.54 7.06 -16.93
CA ILE A 154 7.71 8.25 -17.17
C ILE A 154 7.65 9.20 -15.98
N SER A 155 8.48 8.99 -14.95
CA SER A 155 8.52 9.88 -13.78
C SER A 155 8.96 11.29 -14.19
N TYR A 156 9.99 11.39 -15.04
CA TYR A 156 10.58 12.67 -15.46
C TYR A 156 9.73 13.43 -16.48
N ARG A 157 9.89 14.75 -16.48
CA ARG A 157 9.23 15.64 -17.44
C ARG A 157 9.79 15.45 -18.83
N THR A 158 8.90 15.51 -19.82
CA THR A 158 9.25 15.59 -21.23
C THR A 158 9.61 17.03 -21.62
N PHE A 159 10.32 17.21 -22.73
CA PHE A 159 10.65 18.54 -23.23
C PHE A 159 9.39 19.33 -23.58
N THR A 160 9.34 20.61 -23.23
CA THR A 160 8.21 21.46 -23.60
C THR A 160 8.25 21.80 -25.09
N ARG A 161 7.10 22.11 -25.71
CA ARG A 161 7.04 22.54 -27.12
C ARG A 161 7.93 23.75 -27.43
N VAL A 162 8.14 24.62 -26.44
CA VAL A 162 9.02 25.79 -26.61
C VAL A 162 10.48 25.35 -26.62
N ASP A 163 10.86 24.45 -25.72
CA ASP A 163 12.23 23.95 -25.63
C ASP A 163 12.58 23.08 -26.84
N VAL A 164 11.67 22.23 -27.29
CA VAL A 164 11.85 21.42 -28.52
C VAL A 164 12.20 22.32 -29.72
N ARG A 165 11.46 23.42 -29.89
CA ARG A 165 11.73 24.40 -30.96
C ARG A 165 13.10 25.08 -30.80
N ARG A 166 13.45 25.51 -29.59
CA ARG A 166 14.75 26.14 -29.32
C ARG A 166 15.91 25.17 -29.52
N MET A 167 15.75 23.93 -29.08
CA MET A 167 16.72 22.86 -29.27
C MET A 167 16.94 22.55 -30.75
N TYR A 168 15.89 22.57 -31.58
CA TYR A 168 16.06 22.42 -33.02
C TYR A 168 16.87 23.57 -33.63
N ARG A 169 16.48 24.83 -33.33
CA ARG A 169 17.21 26.03 -33.79
C ARG A 169 18.69 25.99 -33.41
N ASP A 170 19.00 25.54 -32.20
CA ASP A 170 20.36 25.48 -31.67
C ASP A 170 21.10 24.19 -32.08
N ASN A 171 20.55 23.40 -33.02
CA ASN A 171 21.10 22.13 -33.54
C ASN A 171 21.34 21.06 -32.45
N ILE A 172 20.59 21.11 -31.36
CA ILE A 172 20.60 20.10 -30.29
C ILE A 172 19.72 18.90 -30.68
N LEU A 173 18.58 19.15 -31.32
CA LEU A 173 17.70 18.13 -31.88
C LEU A 173 17.71 18.20 -33.40
N ASP A 174 17.76 17.05 -34.06
CA ASP A 174 17.46 16.91 -35.48
C ASP A 174 15.95 16.70 -35.70
N GLU A 175 15.53 16.58 -36.96
CA GLU A 175 14.11 16.37 -37.31
C GLU A 175 13.49 15.14 -36.62
N ALA A 176 14.23 14.03 -36.56
CA ALA A 176 13.78 12.81 -35.91
C ALA A 176 13.63 13.00 -34.39
N GLY A 177 14.56 13.73 -33.76
CA GLY A 177 14.52 14.11 -32.36
C GLY A 177 13.35 15.04 -32.02
N VAL A 178 13.05 16.02 -32.89
CA VAL A 178 11.87 16.88 -32.77
C VAL A 178 10.58 16.07 -32.84
N LEU A 179 10.47 15.16 -33.82
CA LEU A 179 9.31 14.27 -33.96
C LEU A 179 9.12 13.40 -32.72
N ARG A 180 10.20 12.80 -32.20
CA ARG A 180 10.14 11.99 -30.97
C ARG A 180 9.69 12.82 -29.78
N ALA A 181 10.23 14.01 -29.59
CA ALA A 181 9.87 14.87 -28.47
C ALA A 181 8.39 15.31 -28.50
N TYR A 182 7.83 15.56 -29.68
CA TYR A 182 6.39 15.81 -29.80
C TYR A 182 5.54 14.56 -29.49
N LYS A 183 6.00 13.35 -29.85
CA LYS A 183 5.35 12.10 -29.43
C LYS A 183 5.41 11.90 -27.91
N ASP A 184 6.53 12.24 -27.26
CA ASP A 184 6.68 12.19 -25.81
C ASP A 184 5.70 13.12 -25.08
N LEU A 185 5.32 14.24 -25.71
CA LEU A 185 4.27 15.14 -25.21
C LEU A 185 2.85 14.56 -25.35
N GLY A 186 2.69 13.40 -25.99
CA GLY A 186 1.41 12.72 -26.18
C GLY A 186 0.67 13.08 -27.47
N TYR A 187 1.33 13.74 -28.43
CA TYR A 187 0.77 13.92 -29.76
C TYR A 187 0.71 12.57 -30.50
N ASP A 188 -0.38 12.35 -31.24
CA ASP A 188 -0.45 11.27 -32.24
C ASP A 188 0.51 11.52 -33.41
N ASP A 189 0.66 10.53 -34.29
CA ASP A 189 1.63 10.58 -35.39
C ASP A 189 1.39 11.77 -36.33
N GLU A 190 0.13 12.05 -36.69
CA GLU A 190 -0.24 13.16 -37.59
C GLU A 190 0.12 14.51 -36.96
N LYS A 191 -0.29 14.75 -35.72
CA LYS A 191 -0.02 16.01 -35.02
C LYS A 191 1.46 16.20 -34.71
N ALA A 192 2.16 15.12 -34.37
CA ALA A 192 3.59 15.18 -34.12
C ALA A 192 4.37 15.53 -35.40
N LEU A 193 3.97 14.97 -36.55
CA LEU A 193 4.53 15.32 -37.87
C LEU A 193 4.24 16.78 -38.21
N ALA A 194 2.98 17.23 -38.10
CA ALA A 194 2.62 18.62 -38.39
C ALA A 194 3.37 19.63 -37.50
N MET A 195 3.56 19.32 -36.22
CA MET A 195 4.36 20.13 -35.30
C MET A 195 5.85 20.15 -35.66
N THR A 196 6.36 19.03 -36.18
CA THR A 196 7.73 18.92 -36.67
C THR A 196 7.92 19.79 -37.91
N GLU A 197 7.07 19.64 -38.93
CA GLU A 197 7.07 20.46 -40.13
C GLU A 197 6.95 21.95 -39.82
N PHE A 198 6.06 22.32 -38.90
CA PHE A 198 5.93 23.70 -38.42
C PHE A 198 7.25 24.21 -37.81
N THR A 199 7.92 23.40 -37.00
CA THR A 199 9.18 23.78 -36.34
C THR A 199 10.30 24.00 -37.37
N LEU A 200 10.41 23.10 -38.36
CA LEU A 200 11.37 23.19 -39.46
C LEU A 200 11.10 24.43 -40.31
N ALA A 201 9.85 24.66 -40.72
CA ALA A 201 9.46 25.81 -41.53
C ALA A 201 9.71 27.15 -40.82
N PHE A 202 9.44 27.21 -39.51
CA PHE A 202 9.63 28.42 -38.71
C PHE A 202 11.10 28.89 -38.71
N TYR A 203 12.04 28.00 -38.43
CA TYR A 203 13.46 28.40 -38.34
C TYR A 203 14.19 28.46 -39.69
N THR A 204 13.75 27.71 -40.69
CA THR A 204 14.27 27.87 -42.06
C THR A 204 13.85 29.21 -42.68
N ALA A 205 12.72 29.79 -42.28
CA ALA A 205 12.33 31.14 -42.65
C ALA A 205 13.18 32.19 -41.91
N ASP A 206 13.37 32.03 -40.59
CA ASP A 206 14.19 32.94 -39.78
C ASP A 206 15.65 33.04 -40.29
N GLU A 207 16.28 31.91 -40.67
CA GLU A 207 17.64 31.91 -41.23
C GLU A 207 17.73 32.69 -42.56
N LYS A 208 16.71 32.59 -43.41
CA LYS A 208 16.65 33.32 -44.69
C LYS A 208 16.49 34.82 -44.48
N ASP A 209 15.77 35.24 -43.46
CA ASP A 209 15.60 36.66 -43.16
C ASP A 209 16.85 37.26 -42.52
N LEU A 210 17.53 36.52 -41.65
CA LEU A 210 18.83 36.92 -41.07
C LEU A 210 19.92 37.06 -42.13
N THR A 211 19.98 36.17 -43.12
CA THR A 211 20.97 36.26 -44.21
C THR A 211 20.70 37.44 -45.16
N ARG A 212 19.43 37.80 -45.39
CA ARG A 212 19.07 38.98 -46.20
C ARG A 212 19.32 40.31 -45.50
N ALA A 213 19.21 40.37 -44.18
CA ALA A 213 19.45 41.59 -43.40
C ALA A 213 20.95 41.92 -43.22
N ASN A 214 21.84 40.96 -43.47
CA ASN A 214 23.30 41.10 -43.35
C ASN A 214 24.02 41.35 -44.68
N ILE A 215 23.28 41.64 -45.76
CA ILE A 215 23.79 42.06 -47.08
C ILE A 215 23.44 43.54 -47.29
#